data_AF-A0A2W6DAS5-F1
#
_entry.id   AF-A0A2W6DAS5-F1
#
_cell.length_a   1.000
_cell.length_b   1.000
_cell.length_c   1.000
_cell.angle_alpha   90.00
_cell.angle_beta   90.00
_cell.angle_gamma   90.00
#
_symmetry.space_group_name_H-M   'P 1'
#
loop_
_entity.id
_entity.type
_entity.pdbx_description
1 polymer ?
#
loop_
_entity_poly.entity_id
_entity_poly.type
_entity_poly.pdbx_seq_one_letter_code
_entity_poly.pdbx_strand_id
1 'polypeptide(L)'
;MRQVERDVLQSNERAGQAFQLLDSMNISWGYITDNTAFWLPKQIARLGGKTPATADLAYYSFQRQLSKESKPIGLFDVAARVLEPSVTLLVEDREANIVRAGSIGFQLLPYSIYETTDLVEALETRLT
;
A
#
# COMPACT_ATOMS: atom_id res chain seq x y z
N MET A 1 -19.76 11.01 8.93
CA MET A 1 -18.37 11.20 9.40
C MET A 1 -18.33 12.42 10.31
N ARG A 2 -17.74 12.31 11.50
CA ARG A 2 -17.61 13.42 12.48
C ARG A 2 -16.57 14.45 11.97
N GLN A 3 -16.61 15.69 12.46
CA GLN A 3 -15.67 16.74 12.02
C GLN A 3 -14.19 16.32 12.21
N VAL A 4 -13.87 15.77 13.38
CA VAL A 4 -12.53 15.26 13.70
C VAL A 4 -12.05 14.21 12.69
N GLU A 5 -12.94 13.34 12.20
CA GLU A 5 -12.57 12.32 11.21
C GLU A 5 -12.25 12.96 9.84
N ARG A 6 -12.92 14.07 9.48
CA ARG A 6 -12.63 14.81 8.24
C ARG A 6 -11.31 15.56 8.29
N ASP A 7 -10.96 16.08 9.46
CA ASP A 7 -9.73 16.87 9.63
C ASP A 7 -8.48 15.96 9.56
N VAL A 8 -8.61 14.70 10.00
CA VAL A 8 -7.52 13.71 10.02
C VAL A 8 -7.43 12.90 8.72
N LEU A 9 -8.56 12.64 8.04
CA LEU A 9 -8.59 11.87 6.78
C LEU A 9 -8.71 12.79 5.57
N GLN A 10 -7.56 13.10 4.98
CA GLN A 10 -7.46 13.90 3.77
C GLN A 10 -7.19 13.02 2.55
N SER A 11 -7.81 13.36 1.42
CA SER A 11 -7.53 12.72 0.13
C SER A 11 -6.20 13.21 -0.41
N ASN A 12 -5.37 12.29 -0.89
CA ASN A 12 -4.16 12.61 -1.64
C ASN A 12 -4.46 12.51 -3.14
N GLU A 13 -4.51 13.64 -3.85
CA GLU A 13 -4.77 13.67 -5.30
C GLU A 13 -3.71 12.88 -6.09
N ARG A 14 -2.45 12.90 -5.64
CA ARG A 14 -1.35 12.12 -6.25
C ARG A 14 -1.56 10.63 -6.15
N ALA A 15 -2.17 10.15 -5.06
CA ALA A 15 -2.55 8.73 -4.96
C ALA A 15 -3.61 8.37 -6.01
N GLY A 16 -4.58 9.26 -6.25
CA GLY A 16 -5.58 9.08 -7.31
C GLY A 16 -4.96 8.96 -8.71
N GLN A 17 -4.01 9.85 -9.02
CA GLN A 17 -3.25 9.82 -10.28
C GLN A 17 -2.38 8.56 -10.41
N ALA A 18 -1.72 8.14 -9.33
CA ALA A 18 -0.95 6.90 -9.31
C ALA A 18 -1.80 5.68 -9.65
N PHE A 19 -3.01 5.55 -9.09
CA PHE A 19 -3.92 4.47 -9.46
C PHE A 19 -4.35 4.55 -10.93
N GLN A 20 -4.63 5.74 -11.46
CA GLN A 20 -4.97 5.89 -12.89
C GLN A 20 -3.81 5.48 -13.80
N LEU A 21 -2.56 5.81 -13.43
CA LEU A 21 -1.36 5.38 -14.14
C LEU A 21 -1.26 3.85 -14.15
N LEU A 22 -1.32 3.21 -12.98
CA LEU A 22 -1.27 1.76 -12.85
C LEU A 22 -2.38 1.07 -13.66
N ASP A 23 -3.61 1.60 -13.58
CA ASP A 23 -4.76 1.10 -14.35
C ASP A 23 -4.49 1.22 -15.87
N SER A 24 -3.92 2.35 -16.34
CA SER A 24 -3.60 2.58 -17.77
C SER A 24 -2.49 1.69 -18.32
N MET A 25 -1.59 1.22 -17.44
CA MET A 25 -0.51 0.29 -17.77
C MET A 25 -0.91 -1.19 -17.61
N ASN A 26 -2.17 -1.47 -17.22
CA ASN A 26 -2.64 -2.81 -16.83
C ASN A 26 -1.81 -3.46 -15.71
N ILE A 27 -1.28 -2.66 -14.78
CA ILE A 27 -0.52 -3.14 -13.63
C ILE A 27 -1.50 -3.42 -12.49
N SER A 28 -1.48 -4.67 -12.01
CA SER A 28 -2.24 -5.06 -10.83
C SER A 28 -1.65 -4.42 -9.57
N TRP A 29 -2.50 -3.90 -8.69
CA TRP A 29 -2.07 -3.24 -7.46
C TRP A 29 -2.91 -3.68 -6.26
N GLY A 30 -2.33 -3.51 -5.07
CA GLY A 30 -2.84 -4.05 -3.82
C GLY A 30 -2.52 -3.20 -2.61
N TYR A 31 -2.91 -3.69 -1.44
CA TYR A 31 -2.61 -3.07 -0.15
C TYR A 31 -2.01 -4.11 0.80
N ILE A 32 -0.93 -3.72 1.48
CA ILE A 32 -0.45 -4.37 2.70
C ILE A 32 -0.55 -3.32 3.81
N THR A 33 -1.48 -3.49 4.75
CA THR A 33 -1.78 -2.43 5.73
C THR A 33 -2.10 -2.95 7.12
N ASP A 34 -1.47 -2.31 8.11
CA ASP A 34 -1.83 -2.43 9.52
C ASP A 34 -2.95 -1.44 9.81
N ASN A 35 -4.19 -1.90 9.68
CA ASN A 35 -5.37 -1.06 9.79
C ASN A 35 -6.49 -1.82 10.49
N THR A 36 -7.49 -1.10 10.98
CA THR A 36 -8.64 -1.72 11.66
C THR A 36 -9.80 -1.91 10.69
N ALA A 37 -10.66 -2.88 11.00
CA ALA A 37 -11.92 -3.09 10.29
C ALA A 37 -12.84 -1.85 10.31
N PHE A 38 -12.61 -0.94 11.26
CA PHE A 38 -13.37 0.30 11.41
C PHE A 38 -12.83 1.44 10.54
N TRP A 39 -11.51 1.60 10.46
CA TRP A 39 -10.88 2.74 9.77
C TRP A 39 -10.69 2.51 8.27
N LEU A 40 -10.29 1.30 7.87
CA LEU A 40 -9.97 1.03 6.47
C LEU A 40 -11.15 1.31 5.51
N PRO A 41 -12.39 0.85 5.77
CA PRO A 41 -13.50 1.12 4.85
C PRO A 41 -13.82 2.61 4.70
N LYS A 42 -13.65 3.38 5.79
CA LYS A 42 -13.86 4.84 5.77
C LYS A 42 -12.81 5.56 4.93
N GLN A 43 -11.55 5.11 5.01
CA GLN A 43 -10.45 5.65 4.21
C GLN A 43 -10.64 5.33 2.72
N ILE A 44 -10.97 4.09 2.39
CA ILE A 44 -11.25 3.67 1.01
C ILE A 44 -12.40 4.47 0.41
N ALA A 45 -13.51 4.63 1.14
CA ALA A 45 -14.64 5.45 0.67
C ALA A 45 -14.23 6.91 0.39
N ARG A 46 -13.30 7.46 1.18
CA ARG A 46 -12.78 8.82 0.97
C ARG A 46 -11.84 8.93 -0.23
N LEU A 47 -11.12 7.86 -0.55
CA LEU A 47 -10.25 7.74 -1.73
C LEU A 47 -11.02 7.38 -3.02
N GLY A 48 -12.35 7.58 -3.04
CA GLY A 48 -13.17 7.27 -4.22
C GLY A 48 -13.47 5.78 -4.40
N GLY A 49 -13.34 4.97 -3.35
CA GLY A 49 -13.72 3.56 -3.37
C GLY A 49 -12.76 2.64 -4.12
N LYS A 50 -11.56 3.12 -4.45
CA LYS A 50 -10.55 2.29 -5.12
C LYS A 50 -10.15 1.13 -4.21
N THR A 51 -10.42 -0.08 -4.67
CA THR A 51 -10.02 -1.34 -4.03
C THR A 51 -9.21 -2.18 -5.02
N PRO A 52 -8.32 -3.06 -4.55
CA PRO A 52 -7.60 -3.99 -5.42
C PRO A 52 -8.57 -4.78 -6.30
N ALA A 53 -8.19 -5.05 -7.54
CA ALA A 53 -9.03 -5.78 -8.49
C ALA A 53 -9.32 -7.24 -8.05
N THR A 54 -8.41 -7.83 -7.26
CA THR A 54 -8.53 -9.19 -6.74
C THR A 54 -8.28 -9.23 -5.24
N ALA A 55 -8.94 -10.17 -4.55
CA ALA A 55 -8.76 -10.37 -3.10
C ALA A 55 -7.34 -10.80 -2.73
N ASP A 56 -6.61 -11.43 -3.67
CA ASP A 56 -5.24 -11.90 -3.47
C ASP A 56 -4.22 -10.76 -3.39
N LEU A 57 -4.65 -9.52 -3.63
CA LEU A 57 -3.84 -8.30 -3.50
C LEU A 57 -4.23 -7.47 -2.25
N ALA A 58 -5.09 -8.01 -1.39
CA ALA A 58 -5.56 -7.35 -0.17
C ALA A 58 -5.02 -8.07 1.10
N TYR A 59 -4.06 -7.43 1.77
CA TYR A 59 -3.43 -7.94 2.99
C TYR A 59 -3.71 -6.98 4.15
N TYR A 60 -4.81 -7.24 4.87
CA TYR A 60 -5.26 -6.41 5.99
C TYR A 60 -4.99 -7.09 7.33
N SER A 61 -4.37 -6.36 8.26
CA SER A 61 -4.01 -6.92 9.56
C SER A 61 -5.22 -7.45 10.34
N PHE A 62 -6.35 -6.73 10.34
CA PHE A 62 -7.55 -7.14 11.06
C PHE A 62 -8.18 -8.44 10.52
N GLN A 63 -8.03 -8.74 9.23
CA GLN A 63 -8.56 -9.98 8.65
C GLN A 63 -7.66 -11.17 8.96
N ARG A 64 -6.34 -10.95 8.93
CA ARG A 64 -5.34 -12.00 9.09
C ARG A 64 -4.88 -12.20 10.52
N GLN A 65 -5.28 -11.33 11.45
CA GLN A 65 -4.85 -11.31 12.85
C GLN A 65 -3.32 -11.25 12.98
N LEU A 66 -2.67 -10.54 12.06
CA LEU A 66 -1.21 -10.38 11.94
C LEU A 66 -0.90 -8.93 11.57
N SER A 67 0.21 -8.40 12.08
CA SER A 67 0.74 -7.10 11.66
C SER A 67 1.89 -7.24 10.66
N LYS A 68 2.30 -6.14 10.01
CA LYS A 68 3.55 -6.07 9.24
C LYS A 68 4.77 -6.46 10.09
N GLU A 69 4.74 -6.11 11.37
CA GLU A 69 5.85 -6.31 12.32
C GLU A 69 5.85 -7.67 13.02
N SER A 70 4.77 -8.46 12.90
CA SER A 70 4.63 -9.74 13.60
C SER A 70 5.80 -10.70 13.30
N LYS A 71 6.22 -11.48 14.31
CA LYS A 71 7.35 -12.42 14.21
C LYS A 71 6.92 -13.84 14.61
N PRO A 72 7.47 -14.91 13.98
CA PRO A 72 8.42 -14.84 12.86
C PRO A 72 7.76 -14.45 11.52
N ILE A 73 6.44 -14.57 11.41
CA ILE A 73 5.67 -14.34 10.19
C ILE A 73 4.79 -13.09 10.38
N GLY A 74 4.89 -12.14 9.47
CA GLY A 74 4.05 -10.94 9.39
C GLY A 74 3.36 -10.82 8.04
N LEU A 75 2.69 -9.70 7.80
CA LEU A 75 1.91 -9.51 6.57
C LEU A 75 2.75 -9.56 5.29
N PHE A 76 3.99 -9.04 5.31
CA PHE A 76 4.88 -9.12 4.14
C PHE A 76 5.25 -10.57 3.80
N ASP A 77 5.48 -11.42 4.80
CA ASP A 77 5.77 -12.84 4.59
C ASP A 77 4.56 -13.59 4.03
N VAL A 78 3.36 -13.23 4.48
CA VAL A 78 2.12 -13.80 3.95
C VAL A 78 1.90 -13.38 2.50
N ALA A 79 2.18 -12.12 2.17
CA ALA A 79 2.09 -11.62 0.80
C ALA A 79 3.09 -12.33 -0.13
N ALA A 80 4.33 -12.51 0.30
CA ALA A 80 5.37 -13.17 -0.48
C ALA A 80 5.13 -14.68 -0.76
N ARG A 81 4.11 -15.29 -0.14
CA ARG A 81 3.70 -16.68 -0.47
C ARG A 81 2.81 -16.75 -1.71
N VAL A 82 2.22 -15.63 -2.11
CA VAL A 82 1.28 -15.53 -3.22
C VAL A 82 1.85 -14.63 -4.31
N LEU A 83 2.52 -13.54 -3.93
CA LEU A 83 3.19 -12.60 -4.82
C LEU A 83 4.64 -13.03 -5.01
N GLU A 84 5.19 -12.77 -6.20
CA GLU A 84 6.62 -12.93 -6.48
C GLU A 84 7.35 -11.64 -6.05
N PRO A 85 8.14 -11.63 -4.95
CA PRO A 85 8.72 -10.41 -4.41
C PRO A 85 9.67 -9.73 -5.41
N SER A 86 10.43 -10.52 -6.16
CA SER A 86 11.46 -10.01 -7.07
C SER A 86 10.92 -9.13 -8.21
N VAL A 87 9.64 -9.26 -8.54
CA VAL A 87 8.94 -8.47 -9.57
C VAL A 87 7.79 -7.62 -9.00
N THR A 88 7.59 -7.65 -7.68
CA THR A 88 6.54 -6.86 -7.01
C THR A 88 7.15 -5.61 -6.41
N LEU A 89 6.72 -4.43 -6.88
CA LEU A 89 7.09 -3.14 -6.31
C LEU A 89 6.25 -2.82 -5.09
N LEU A 90 6.92 -2.57 -3.97
CA LEU A 90 6.32 -2.19 -2.70
C LEU A 90 6.61 -0.72 -2.39
N VAL A 91 5.55 0.07 -2.26
CA VAL A 91 5.60 1.49 -1.87
C VAL A 91 5.34 1.62 -0.38
N GLU A 92 6.28 2.19 0.39
CA GLU A 92 6.22 2.23 1.85
C GLU A 92 6.96 3.45 2.41
N ASP A 93 6.46 4.00 3.51
CA ASP A 93 6.98 5.21 4.16
C ASP A 93 7.82 4.92 5.41
N ARG A 94 7.63 3.76 6.05
CA ARG A 94 8.33 3.41 7.30
C ARG A 94 9.58 2.59 7.06
N GLU A 95 10.73 3.09 7.52
CA GLU A 95 12.03 2.44 7.39
C GLU A 95 12.05 0.97 7.86
N ALA A 96 11.46 0.67 9.02
CA ALA A 96 11.41 -0.70 9.53
C ALA A 96 10.64 -1.66 8.59
N ASN A 97 9.58 -1.17 7.94
CA ASN A 97 8.81 -1.94 6.97
C ASN A 97 9.58 -2.11 5.66
N ILE A 98 10.26 -1.06 5.19
CA ILE A 98 11.14 -1.09 4.01
C ILE A 98 12.24 -2.14 4.20
N VAL A 99 12.95 -2.12 5.33
CA VAL A 99 14.01 -3.09 5.64
C VAL A 99 13.45 -4.51 5.66
N ARG A 100 12.30 -4.73 6.30
CA ARG A 100 11.67 -6.05 6.36
C ARG A 100 11.25 -6.55 4.98
N ALA A 101 10.53 -5.73 4.20
CA ALA A 101 10.10 -6.08 2.86
C ALA A 101 11.30 -6.37 1.93
N GLY A 102 12.36 -5.57 2.04
CA GLY A 102 13.62 -5.79 1.33
C GLY A 102 14.28 -7.11 1.67
N SER A 103 14.30 -7.50 2.95
CA SER A 103 14.85 -8.80 3.38
C SER A 103 14.08 -10.01 2.82
N ILE A 104 12.81 -9.82 2.45
CA ILE A 104 11.96 -10.84 1.83
C ILE A 104 12.16 -10.88 0.30
N GLY A 105 12.74 -9.82 -0.29
CA GLY A 105 13.08 -9.73 -1.71
C GLY A 105 12.15 -8.85 -2.54
N PHE A 106 11.27 -8.05 -1.92
CA PHE A 106 10.45 -7.09 -2.66
C PHE A 106 11.29 -6.00 -3.33
N GLN A 107 10.89 -5.57 -4.52
CA GLN A 107 11.37 -4.31 -5.09
C GLN A 107 10.81 -3.16 -4.24
N LEU A 108 11.63 -2.18 -3.88
CA LEU A 108 11.22 -1.13 -2.93
C LEU A 108 11.19 0.24 -3.61
N LEU A 109 10.11 0.97 -3.34
CA LEU A 109 10.01 2.40 -3.56
C LEU A 109 9.67 3.10 -2.23
N PRO A 110 10.68 3.58 -1.49
CA PRO A 110 10.46 4.43 -0.33
C PRO A 110 9.69 5.70 -0.75
N TYR A 111 8.61 6.01 -0.05
CA TYR A 111 7.79 7.18 -0.34
C TYR A 111 7.16 7.74 0.93
N SER A 112 7.33 9.04 1.17
CA SER A 112 6.66 9.77 2.25
C SER A 112 5.86 10.93 1.69
N ILE A 113 4.64 11.12 2.19
CA ILE A 113 3.79 12.27 1.81
C ILE A 113 4.38 13.62 2.24
N TYR A 114 5.39 13.61 3.12
CA TYR A 114 6.07 14.81 3.61
C TYR A 114 7.32 15.16 2.82
N GLU A 115 7.75 14.28 1.90
CA GLU A 115 8.93 14.50 1.07
C GLU A 115 8.56 15.14 -0.27
N THR A 116 9.54 15.76 -0.94
CA THR A 116 9.35 16.46 -2.21
C THR A 116 9.19 15.53 -3.41
N THR A 117 9.43 14.24 -3.24
CA THR A 117 9.36 13.24 -4.32
C THR A 117 7.91 13.04 -4.77
N ASP A 118 7.65 13.26 -6.05
CA ASP A 118 6.34 13.01 -6.64
C ASP A 118 6.14 11.50 -6.83
N LEU A 119 5.04 10.97 -6.28
CA LEU A 119 4.74 9.53 -6.35
C LEU A 119 4.55 9.06 -7.79
N VAL A 120 3.95 9.88 -8.65
CA VAL A 120 3.63 9.50 -10.03
C VAL A 120 4.92 9.42 -10.83
N GLU A 121 5.77 10.45 -10.75
CA GLU A 121 7.08 10.46 -11.41
C GLU A 121 7.97 9.30 -10.95
N ALA A 122 7.96 9.00 -9.64
CA ALA A 122 8.71 7.90 -9.09
C ALA A 122 8.21 6.53 -9.57
N LEU A 123 6.89 6.36 -9.74
CA LEU A 123 6.31 5.16 -10.33
C LEU A 123 6.64 5.04 -11.82
N GLU A 124 6.51 6.12 -12.60
CA GLU A 124 6.86 6.12 -14.03
C GLU A 124 8.29 5.64 -14.24
N THR A 125 9.24 6.18 -13.48
CA THR A 125 10.67 5.81 -13.56
C THR A 125 10.92 4.33 -13.23
N ARG A 126 10.11 3.72 -12.37
CA ARG A 126 10.28 2.34 -11.91
C ARG A 126 9.55 1.31 -12.77
N LEU A 127 8.57 1.74 -13.55
CA LEU A 127 7.68 0.87 -14.32
C LEU A 127 8.00 0.87 -15.83
N THR A 128 8.86 1.79 -16.29
CA THR A 128 9.46 1.80 -17.64
C THR A 128 10.78 1.04 -17.69
#